data_AF-A0A061SF14-F1
#
_entry.id   AF-A0A061SF14-F1
#
_cell.length_a   1.000
_cell.length_b   1.000
_cell.length_c   1.000
_cell.angle_alpha   90.00
_cell.angle_beta   90.00
_cell.angle_gamma   90.00
#
_symmetry.space_group_name_H-M   'P 1'
#
loop_
_entity.id
_entity.type
_entity.pdbx_description
1 polymer ?
#
loop_
_entity_poly.entity_id
_entity_poly.type
_entity_poly.pdbx_seq_one_letter_code
_entity_poly.pdbx_strand_id
1 'polypeptide(L)'
;MSIYLPRLREHMQETEQGQGMQLAVADRRFMYHANHVLDVFRRCGAISRGVPAPTKRKSASSGLVATLSALHLCKHVSVFGVGEPKLNEGDFFHYYMDHYFHGSHGTADIAAHEFNIEHDIFDELAKIGLIRHCTVSGCKGKYLPSEMNGKDE
;
A
#
# COMPACT_ATOMS: atom_id res chain seq x y z
N MET A 1 -16.12 -20.36 -8.35
CA MET A 1 -15.85 -19.15 -9.16
C MET A 1 -16.55 -17.96 -8.51
N SER A 2 -15.85 -16.85 -8.27
CA SER A 2 -16.43 -15.67 -7.59
C SER A 2 -17.46 -14.98 -8.48
N ILE A 3 -18.70 -14.84 -8.00
CA ILE A 3 -19.78 -14.10 -8.67
C ILE A 3 -19.51 -12.59 -8.77
N TYR A 4 -18.52 -12.10 -8.02
CA TYR A 4 -18.17 -10.69 -7.98
C TYR A 4 -17.24 -10.30 -9.14
N LEU A 5 -16.44 -11.22 -9.67
CA LEU A 5 -15.47 -10.94 -10.75
C LEU A 5 -16.14 -10.51 -12.07
N PRO A 6 -17.19 -11.18 -12.57
CA PRO A 6 -17.91 -10.73 -13.77
C PRO A 6 -18.58 -9.37 -13.59
N ARG A 7 -19.21 -9.14 -12.42
CA ARG A 7 -19.85 -7.86 -12.09
C ARG A 7 -18.87 -6.71 -11.95
N LEU A 8 -17.69 -6.95 -11.36
CA LEU A 8 -16.61 -5.96 -11.32
C LEU A 8 -16.13 -5.61 -12.72
N ARG A 9 -16.02 -6.61 -13.61
CA ARG A 9 -15.60 -6.41 -14.99
C ARG A 9 -16.62 -5.58 -15.80
N GLU A 10 -17.91 -5.85 -15.67
CA GLU A 10 -18.97 -5.04 -16.28
C GLU A 10 -18.91 -3.60 -15.76
N HIS A 11 -18.83 -3.42 -14.43
CA HIS A 11 -18.77 -2.08 -13.84
C HIS A 11 -17.50 -1.31 -14.23
N MET A 12 -16.38 -2.01 -14.43
CA MET A 12 -15.15 -1.43 -14.95
C MET A 12 -15.28 -0.94 -16.40
N GLN A 13 -16.11 -1.59 -17.21
CA GLN A 13 -16.32 -1.22 -18.61
C GLN A 13 -17.33 -0.08 -18.78
N GLU A 14 -18.30 0.02 -17.88
CA GLU A 14 -19.44 0.94 -17.97
C GLU A 14 -19.21 2.32 -17.32
N THR A 15 -18.20 2.46 -16.45
CA THR A 15 -17.98 3.70 -15.69
C THR A 15 -16.64 4.37 -16.04
N GLU A 16 -16.58 5.71 -16.08
CA GLU A 16 -15.31 6.45 -16.26
C GLU A 16 -14.27 6.10 -15.17
N GLN A 17 -14.73 5.91 -13.93
CA GLN A 17 -13.89 5.41 -12.83
C GLN A 17 -13.38 3.98 -13.07
N GLY A 18 -14.23 3.12 -13.63
CA GLY A 18 -13.89 1.77 -14.05
C GLY A 18 -12.83 1.69 -15.13
N GLN A 19 -12.93 2.56 -16.14
CA GLN A 19 -11.92 2.70 -17.19
C GLN A 19 -10.60 3.25 -16.61
N GLY A 20 -10.67 4.18 -15.66
CA GLY A 20 -9.52 4.66 -14.90
C GLY A 20 -8.83 3.56 -14.10
N MET A 21 -9.58 2.66 -13.46
CA MET A 21 -9.04 1.48 -12.77
C MET A 21 -8.37 0.50 -13.71
N GLN A 22 -8.95 0.24 -14.89
CA GLN A 22 -8.36 -0.66 -15.89
C GLN A 22 -7.02 -0.12 -16.41
N LEU A 23 -6.92 1.19 -16.62
CA LEU A 23 -5.67 1.89 -16.92
C LEU A 23 -4.67 1.72 -15.77
N ALA A 24 -5.05 1.97 -14.53
CA ALA A 24 -4.12 1.93 -13.41
C ALA A 24 -3.54 0.52 -13.11
N VAL A 25 -4.34 -0.53 -13.26
CA VAL A 25 -3.90 -1.92 -13.03
C VAL A 25 -2.92 -2.41 -14.12
N ALA A 26 -3.05 -1.93 -15.35
CA ALA A 26 -2.24 -2.39 -16.49
C ALA A 26 -1.06 -1.45 -16.84
N ASP A 27 -0.98 -0.28 -16.22
CA ASP A 27 -0.07 0.77 -16.64
C ASP A 27 1.26 0.75 -15.89
N ARG A 28 2.34 0.49 -16.66
CA ARG A 28 3.72 0.48 -16.19
C ARG A 28 4.11 1.79 -15.49
N ARG A 29 3.47 2.93 -15.81
CA ARG A 29 3.74 4.22 -15.18
C ARG A 29 3.51 4.20 -13.67
N PHE A 30 2.49 3.47 -13.17
CA PHE A 30 2.27 3.36 -11.72
C PHE A 30 3.33 2.51 -11.03
N MET A 31 3.81 1.44 -11.68
CA MET A 31 4.96 0.67 -11.18
C MET A 31 6.24 1.51 -11.16
N TYR A 32 6.51 2.29 -12.21
CA TYR A 32 7.66 3.20 -12.23
C TYR A 32 7.55 4.27 -11.15
N HIS A 33 6.37 4.87 -10.97
CA HIS A 33 6.12 5.86 -9.95
C HIS A 33 6.33 5.29 -8.54
N ALA A 34 5.79 4.12 -8.23
CA ALA A 34 5.97 3.47 -6.93
C ALA A 34 7.44 3.14 -6.64
N ASN A 35 8.16 2.60 -7.62
CA ASN A 35 9.59 2.34 -7.48
C ASN A 35 10.40 3.63 -7.29
N HIS A 36 10.00 4.72 -7.94
CA HIS A 36 10.63 6.02 -7.76
C HIS A 36 10.39 6.59 -6.36
N VAL A 37 9.15 6.56 -5.86
CA VAL A 37 8.80 6.97 -4.49
C VAL A 37 9.60 6.17 -3.47
N LEU A 38 9.68 4.85 -3.63
CA LEU A 38 10.47 3.99 -2.76
C LEU A 38 11.96 4.36 -2.77
N ASP A 39 12.57 4.54 -3.95
CA ASP A 39 13.99 4.89 -4.06
C ASP A 39 14.30 6.25 -3.44
N VAL A 40 13.44 7.26 -3.67
CA VAL A 40 13.59 8.59 -3.09
C VAL A 40 13.48 8.53 -1.57
N PHE A 41 12.42 7.91 -1.04
CA PHE A 41 12.21 7.81 0.41
C PHE A 41 13.38 7.11 1.09
N ARG A 42 13.84 6.00 0.50
CA ARG A 42 14.99 5.23 1.00
C ARG A 42 16.27 6.06 1.04
N ARG A 43 16.56 6.83 -0.01
CA ARG A 43 17.74 7.71 -0.06
C ARG A 43 17.64 8.82 0.98
N CYS A 44 16.48 9.46 1.11
CA CYS A 44 16.24 10.48 2.13
C CYS A 44 16.41 9.89 3.55
N GLY A 45 15.88 8.70 3.80
CA GLY A 45 16.03 8.00 5.07
C GLY A 45 17.48 7.56 5.37
N ALA A 46 18.29 7.27 4.35
CA ALA A 46 19.72 7.01 4.52
C ALA A 46 20.49 8.29 4.86
N ILE A 47 20.24 9.38 4.12
CA ILE A 47 20.83 10.70 4.36
C ILE A 47 20.51 11.19 5.78
N SER A 48 19.25 11.11 6.19
CA SER A 48 18.83 11.54 7.53
C SER A 48 19.48 10.74 8.67
N ARG A 49 19.91 9.50 8.41
CA ARG A 49 20.61 8.65 9.39
C ARG A 49 22.12 8.75 9.29
N GLY A 50 22.66 9.54 8.36
CA GLY A 50 24.09 9.65 8.12
C GLY A 50 24.74 8.36 7.60
N VAL A 51 23.97 7.48 6.95
CA VAL A 51 24.46 6.21 6.40
C VAL A 51 24.52 6.25 4.87
N PRO A 52 25.41 5.45 4.23
CA PRO A 52 25.47 5.36 2.78
C PRO A 52 24.13 4.95 2.16
N ALA A 53 23.81 5.52 1.00
CA ALA A 53 22.61 5.15 0.26
C ALA A 53 22.67 3.66 -0.17
N PRO A 54 21.58 2.90 -0.04
CA PRO A 54 21.55 1.50 -0.43
C PRO A 54 21.84 1.32 -1.93
N THR A 55 22.76 0.43 -2.26
CA THR A 55 23.16 0.15 -3.66
C THR A 55 22.28 -0.90 -4.34
N LYS A 56 21.76 -1.88 -3.58
CA LYS A 56 20.80 -2.86 -4.10
C LYS A 56 19.42 -2.21 -4.22
N ARG A 57 18.87 -2.17 -5.44
CA ARG A 57 17.49 -1.74 -5.69
C ARG A 57 16.53 -2.90 -5.47
N LYS A 58 15.58 -2.72 -4.58
CA LYS A 58 14.43 -3.58 -4.40
C LYS A 58 13.20 -2.89 -5.00
N SER A 59 12.20 -3.68 -5.36
CA SER A 59 10.99 -3.16 -5.99
C SER A 59 9.92 -2.82 -4.96
N ALA A 60 9.11 -1.82 -5.28
CA ALA A 60 7.88 -1.53 -4.56
C ALA A 60 6.96 -2.76 -4.56
N SER A 61 6.33 -3.03 -3.42
CA SER A 61 5.31 -4.05 -3.31
C SER A 61 4.05 -3.67 -4.11
N SER A 62 3.24 -4.67 -4.41
CA SER A 62 1.92 -4.44 -5.00
C SER A 62 1.02 -3.57 -4.12
N GLY A 63 1.21 -3.57 -2.79
CA GLY A 63 0.45 -2.72 -1.87
C GLY A 63 0.78 -1.23 -2.03
N LEU A 64 2.06 -0.89 -2.20
CA LEU A 64 2.48 0.49 -2.47
C LEU A 64 2.00 0.96 -3.84
N VAL A 65 2.14 0.12 -4.88
CA VAL A 65 1.63 0.42 -6.23
C VAL A 65 0.12 0.69 -6.19
N ALA A 66 -0.66 -0.19 -5.54
CA ALA A 66 -2.10 -0.05 -5.44
C ALA A 66 -2.52 1.23 -4.69
N THR A 67 -1.83 1.56 -3.59
CA THR A 67 -2.15 2.75 -2.79
C THR A 67 -1.87 4.04 -3.55
N LEU A 68 -0.70 4.14 -4.19
CA LEU A 68 -0.36 5.31 -4.99
C LEU A 68 -1.32 5.46 -6.17
N SER A 69 -1.69 4.35 -6.81
CA SER A 69 -2.72 4.36 -7.87
C SER A 69 -4.06 4.86 -7.34
N ALA A 70 -4.49 4.40 -6.16
CA ALA A 70 -5.73 4.85 -5.54
C ALA A 70 -5.70 6.35 -5.19
N LEU A 71 -4.56 6.90 -4.79
CA LEU A 71 -4.42 8.35 -4.54
C LEU A 71 -4.67 9.20 -5.80
N HIS A 72 -4.40 8.66 -6.98
CA HIS A 72 -4.71 9.33 -8.25
C HIS A 72 -6.18 9.20 -8.68
N LEU A 73 -6.90 8.19 -8.17
CA LEU A 73 -8.26 7.85 -8.60
C LEU A 73 -9.34 8.23 -7.59
N CYS A 74 -8.99 8.30 -6.31
CA CYS A 74 -9.92 8.42 -5.19
C CYS A 74 -9.69 9.72 -4.41
N LYS A 75 -10.79 10.36 -3.98
CA LYS A 75 -10.72 11.55 -3.10
C LYS A 75 -10.27 11.20 -1.67
N HIS A 76 -10.52 9.97 -1.25
CA HIS A 76 -10.16 9.45 0.06
C HIS A 76 -9.63 8.02 -0.09
N VAL A 77 -8.50 7.73 0.53
CA VAL A 77 -7.84 6.42 0.48
C VAL A 77 -7.60 5.97 1.92
N SER A 78 -8.06 4.76 2.23
CA SER A 78 -7.79 4.08 3.50
C SER A 78 -7.05 2.78 3.20
N VAL A 79 -5.95 2.56 3.91
CA VAL A 79 -5.06 1.41 3.73
C VAL A 79 -5.17 0.52 4.95
N PHE A 80 -5.35 -0.78 4.73
CA PHE A 80 -5.50 -1.80 5.77
C PHE A 80 -4.55 -2.96 5.51
N GLY A 81 -3.91 -3.47 6.56
CA GLY A 81 -3.10 -4.70 6.49
C GLY A 81 -1.84 -4.58 5.62
N VAL A 82 -1.33 -3.37 5.40
CA VAL A 82 -0.10 -3.14 4.64
C VAL A 82 1.03 -2.75 5.58
N GLY A 83 2.14 -3.48 5.50
CA GLY A 83 3.34 -3.20 6.28
C GLY A 83 3.20 -3.48 7.78
N GLU A 84 2.15 -4.18 8.21
CA GLU A 84 1.88 -4.42 9.62
C GLU A 84 1.71 -5.90 10.00
N PRO A 85 2.36 -6.34 11.10
CA PRO A 85 3.43 -5.64 11.83
C PRO A 85 4.65 -5.38 10.92
N LYS A 86 5.59 -4.53 11.35
CA LYS A 86 6.90 -4.49 10.70
C LYS A 86 7.47 -5.91 10.74
N LEU A 87 7.82 -6.43 9.56
CA LEU A 87 8.16 -7.83 9.39
C LEU A 87 9.63 -8.05 9.74
N ASN A 88 9.86 -9.14 10.44
CA ASN A 88 11.16 -9.77 10.59
C ASN A 88 11.29 -10.94 9.60
N GLU A 89 12.53 -11.39 9.41
CA GLU A 89 12.80 -12.56 8.61
C GLU A 89 12.14 -13.80 9.23
N GLY A 90 11.36 -14.54 8.44
CA GLY A 90 10.61 -15.70 8.89
C GLY A 90 9.18 -15.42 9.38
N ASP A 91 8.76 -14.15 9.44
CA ASP A 91 7.39 -13.82 9.85
C ASP A 91 6.35 -14.26 8.79
N PHE A 92 5.21 -14.75 9.28
CA PHE A 92 4.04 -15.02 8.45
C PHE A 92 3.44 -13.71 7.96
N PHE A 93 3.33 -13.57 6.64
CA PHE A 93 3.07 -12.28 6.00
C PHE A 93 1.60 -12.04 5.63
N HIS A 94 0.77 -13.09 5.50
CA HIS A 94 -0.62 -12.95 5.09
C HIS A 94 -1.61 -13.34 6.20
N TYR A 95 -2.64 -12.51 6.38
CA TYR A 95 -3.69 -12.69 7.39
C TYR A 95 -4.47 -14.01 7.29
N TYR A 96 -4.45 -14.69 6.15
CA TYR A 96 -5.16 -15.95 5.92
C TYR A 96 -4.28 -17.20 6.10
N MET A 97 -2.98 -17.02 6.37
CA MET A 97 -2.02 -18.14 6.42
C MET A 97 -2.28 -19.09 7.59
N ASP A 98 -2.74 -18.57 8.73
CA ASP A 98 -2.95 -19.35 9.95
C ASP A 98 -4.16 -20.30 9.82
N HIS A 99 -5.12 -19.98 8.96
CA HIS A 99 -6.36 -20.75 8.83
C HIS A 99 -6.34 -21.86 7.78
N TYR A 100 -5.46 -21.79 6.77
CA TYR A 100 -5.59 -22.65 5.59
C TYR A 100 -4.32 -23.39 5.19
N PHE A 101 -3.14 -22.95 5.64
CA PHE A 101 -1.90 -23.38 5.00
C PHE A 101 -0.85 -23.97 5.95
N HIS A 102 -1.08 -24.08 7.27
CA HIS A 102 -0.16 -24.77 8.22
C HIS A 102 1.34 -24.49 7.95
N GLY A 103 1.69 -23.25 7.61
CA GLY A 103 3.08 -22.85 7.32
C GLY A 103 3.67 -23.25 5.96
N SER A 104 2.88 -23.77 5.00
CA SER A 104 3.38 -24.29 3.72
C SER A 104 3.53 -23.25 2.59
N HIS A 105 3.17 -21.99 2.82
CA HIS A 105 3.34 -20.91 1.83
C HIS A 105 3.91 -19.62 2.45
N GLY A 106 4.79 -18.98 1.70
CA GLY A 106 5.08 -17.54 1.73
C GLY A 106 5.61 -16.96 3.04
N THR A 107 6.91 -17.15 3.32
CA THR A 107 7.65 -16.08 3.99
C THR A 107 7.62 -14.83 3.11
N ALA A 108 7.58 -13.64 3.71
CA ALA A 108 7.71 -12.41 2.95
C ALA A 108 8.97 -12.45 2.09
N ASP A 109 8.88 -12.14 0.79
CA ASP A 109 10.05 -12.01 -0.08
C ASP A 109 10.79 -10.70 0.24
N ILE A 110 11.50 -10.72 1.36
CA ILE A 110 12.35 -9.63 1.84
C ILE A 110 13.56 -9.46 0.91
N ALA A 111 13.87 -10.42 0.03
CA ALA A 111 14.93 -10.25 -0.96
C ALA A 111 14.47 -9.31 -2.11
N ALA A 112 13.21 -9.39 -2.51
CA ALA A 112 12.63 -8.54 -3.56
C ALA A 112 12.09 -7.18 -3.07
N HIS A 113 11.65 -7.10 -1.81
CA HIS A 113 10.91 -5.93 -1.27
C HIS A 113 11.50 -5.35 0.02
N GLU A 114 11.17 -4.09 0.30
CA GLU A 114 11.54 -3.37 1.53
C GLU A 114 10.29 -3.03 2.36
N PHE A 115 9.54 -4.04 2.80
CA PHE A 115 8.25 -3.87 3.49
C PHE A 115 8.31 -2.94 4.71
N ASN A 116 9.43 -2.93 5.45
CA ASN A 116 9.60 -2.03 6.60
C ASN A 116 9.77 -0.56 6.17
N ILE A 117 10.42 -0.30 5.03
CA ILE A 117 10.49 1.05 4.46
C ILE A 117 9.12 1.45 3.91
N GLU A 118 8.40 0.52 3.29
CA GLU A 118 7.04 0.80 2.81
C GLU A 118 6.09 1.12 3.96
N HIS A 119 6.16 0.40 5.08
CA HIS A 119 5.46 0.76 6.31
C HIS A 119 5.75 2.19 6.72
N ASP A 120 7.03 2.60 6.75
CA ASP A 120 7.41 3.97 7.08
C ASP A 120 6.84 4.99 6.07
N ILE A 121 6.78 4.64 4.79
CA ILE A 121 6.12 5.47 3.76
C ILE A 121 4.64 5.64 4.09
N PHE A 122 3.90 4.57 4.41
CA PHE A 122 2.48 4.67 4.77
C PHE A 122 2.25 5.52 6.01
N ASP A 123 3.14 5.40 6.99
CA ASP A 123 3.11 6.23 8.19
C ASP A 123 3.31 7.71 7.90
N GLU A 124 4.29 8.07 7.06
CA GLU A 124 4.50 9.45 6.64
C GLU A 124 3.34 9.98 5.80
N LEU A 125 2.82 9.20 4.85
CA LEU A 125 1.65 9.57 4.05
C LEU A 125 0.41 9.83 4.92
N ALA A 126 0.23 9.04 5.99
CA ALA A 126 -0.84 9.25 6.95
C ALA A 126 -0.60 10.51 7.78
N LYS A 127 0.62 10.76 8.27
CA LYS A 127 0.97 11.97 9.04
C LYS A 127 0.65 13.26 8.29
N ILE A 128 0.91 13.30 6.98
CA ILE A 128 0.60 14.47 6.14
C ILE A 128 -0.84 14.48 5.61
N GLY A 129 -1.69 13.55 6.04
CA GLY A 129 -3.12 13.53 5.72
C GLY A 129 -3.46 13.13 4.28
N LEU A 130 -2.53 12.49 3.54
CA LEU A 130 -2.81 11.98 2.20
C LEU A 130 -3.68 10.72 2.23
N ILE A 131 -3.38 9.82 3.17
CA ILE A 131 -4.14 8.59 3.38
C ILE A 131 -4.63 8.49 4.82
N ARG A 132 -5.58 7.58 5.05
CA ARG A 132 -5.82 6.99 6.36
C ARG A 132 -5.09 5.65 6.44
N HIS A 133 -4.15 5.50 7.36
CA HIS A 133 -3.46 4.23 7.58
C HIS A 133 -4.09 3.53 8.79
N CYS A 134 -4.64 2.33 8.57
CA CYS A 134 -5.32 1.54 9.58
C CYS A 134 -4.52 0.28 9.91
N THR A 135 -4.18 0.19 11.19
CA THR A 135 -3.27 -0.74 11.84
C THR A 135 -4.06 -1.58 12.85
N VAL A 136 -3.44 -2.64 13.39
CA VAL A 136 -4.06 -3.39 14.50
C VAL A 136 -4.26 -2.53 15.76
N SER A 137 -3.47 -1.45 15.87
CA SER A 137 -3.51 -0.48 16.97
C SER A 137 -4.48 0.68 16.75
N GLY A 138 -5.14 0.78 15.59
CA GLY A 138 -6.13 1.83 15.30
C GLY A 138 -5.92 2.46 13.91
N CYS A 139 -6.54 3.60 13.65
CA CYS A 139 -6.35 4.32 12.40
C CYS A 139 -5.77 5.72 12.64
N LYS A 140 -4.86 6.15 11.77
CA LYS A 140 -4.26 7.49 11.79
C LYS A 140 -4.28 8.15 10.42
N GLY A 141 -4.15 9.47 10.40
CA GLY A 141 -4.10 10.28 9.19
C GLY A 141 -5.46 10.85 8.79
N LYS A 142 -5.79 10.81 7.50
CA LYS A 142 -6.99 11.46 6.96
C LYS A 142 -8.27 10.95 7.64
N TYR A 143 -9.11 11.86 8.10
CA TYR A 143 -10.41 11.53 8.68
C TYR A 143 -11.35 11.02 7.59
N LEU A 144 -12.18 10.04 7.95
CA LEU A 144 -13.25 9.62 7.07
C LEU A 144 -14.20 10.80 6.83
N PRO A 145 -14.82 10.93 5.65
CA PRO A 145 -15.79 11.99 5.38
C PRO A 145 -16.90 12.07 6.44
N SER A 146 -17.32 10.93 6.98
CA SER A 146 -18.32 10.84 8.06
C SER A 146 -17.80 11.35 9.41
N GLU A 147 -16.50 11.29 9.67
CA GLU A 147 -15.86 11.77 10.90
C GLU A 147 -15.59 13.29 10.86
N MET A 148 -15.59 13.89 9.68
CA MET A 148 -15.43 15.35 9.52
C MET A 148 -16.71 16.13 9.87
N ASN A 149 -17.88 15.55 9.63
CA ASN A 149 -19.17 16.19 9.90
C ASN A 149 -19.57 16.22 11.39
N GLY A 150 -18.78 15.59 12.28
CA GLY A 150 -19.04 15.54 13.72
C GLY A 150 -18.14 16.45 14.56
N LYS A 151 -17.39 17.36 13.94
CA LYS A 151 -16.46 18.28 14.61
C LYS A 151 -16.84 19.77 14.50
N ASP A 152 -18.02 20.05 13.95
CA ASP A 152 -18.59 21.41 13.84
C ASP A 152 -19.79 21.61 14.81
N GLU A 153 -19.79 20.94 15.96
CA GLU A 153 -20.64 21.26 17.13
C GLU A 153 -19.78 21.64 18.35
#